data_AF-A0A7C7AG25-F1
#
_entry.id   AF-A0A7C7AG25-F1
#
_cell.length_a   1.000
_cell.length_b   1.000
_cell.length_c   1.000
_cell.angle_alpha   90.00
_cell.angle_beta   90.00
_cell.angle_gamma   90.00
#
_symmetry.space_group_name_H-M   'P 1'
#
loop_
_entity.id
_entity.type
_entity.pdbx_description
1 polymer ?
#
loop_
_entity_poly.entity_id
_entity_poly.type
_entity_poly.pdbx_seq_one_letter_code
_entity_poly.pdbx_strand_id
1 'polypeptide(L)'
;IHYAKKYKRPVFKSNQRTDKLVNIMINFLEEELAEETTLHGVCLEVFGVGVFIRGKSSIGKSETALELINRGHRLVADDAVIIKKVEGGLKATCPELTRHLMEIRGIGILDIQHLFGVGSIRIEQFIELVVDLEEWDDNKEYDRIGKDEEYTEILGIKVPKVIIPVRPGRNTSAIIEIAAKNYRQKLLGFNPLESYNKKFRNLIQKQ
;
A
#
# COMPACT_ATOMS: atom_id res chain seq x y z
N ILE A 1 -40.00 -20.80 12.32
CA ILE A 1 -39.12 -21.71 13.11
C ILE A 1 -39.38 -23.19 12.80
N HIS A 2 -40.63 -23.69 12.86
CA HIS A 2 -40.96 -25.09 12.55
C HIS A 2 -40.37 -25.56 11.20
N TYR A 3 -40.66 -24.86 10.10
CA TYR A 3 -40.13 -25.20 8.78
C TYR A 3 -38.60 -25.08 8.67
N ALA A 4 -38.00 -24.11 9.35
CA ALA A 4 -36.55 -23.95 9.35
C ALA A 4 -35.84 -25.17 9.96
N LYS A 5 -36.36 -25.73 11.07
CA LYS A 5 -35.85 -26.97 11.67
C LYS A 5 -36.06 -28.17 10.76
N LYS A 6 -37.25 -28.32 10.17
CA LYS A 6 -37.58 -29.41 9.24
C LYS A 6 -36.64 -29.45 8.03
N TYR A 7 -36.33 -28.29 7.46
CA TYR A 7 -35.52 -28.18 6.23
C TYR A 7 -34.06 -27.78 6.50
N LYS A 8 -33.60 -27.83 7.76
CA LYS A 8 -32.23 -27.47 8.16
C LYS A 8 -31.77 -26.12 7.60
N ARG A 9 -32.65 -25.11 7.63
CA ARG A 9 -32.35 -23.75 7.20
C ARG A 9 -31.92 -22.90 8.42
N PRO A 10 -30.73 -22.28 8.39
CA PRO A 10 -30.35 -21.32 9.42
C PRO A 10 -31.36 -20.17 9.49
N VAL A 11 -31.76 -19.78 10.71
CA VAL A 11 -32.60 -18.60 10.95
C VAL A 11 -31.91 -17.76 12.00
N PHE A 12 -31.59 -16.53 11.61
CA PHE A 12 -31.00 -15.53 12.48
C PHE A 12 -32.06 -14.47 12.81
N LYS A 13 -32.00 -13.91 14.02
CA LYS A 13 -32.84 -12.80 14.46
C LYS A 13 -31.92 -11.65 14.89
N SER A 14 -32.28 -10.43 14.52
CA SER A 14 -31.60 -9.21 14.97
C SER A 14 -32.63 -8.23 15.51
N ASN A 15 -32.21 -7.41 16.47
CA ASN A 15 -32.99 -6.29 16.99
C ASN A 15 -32.68 -4.97 16.24
N GLN A 16 -31.77 -4.99 15.26
CA GLN A 16 -31.49 -3.84 14.41
C GLN A 16 -32.65 -3.60 13.43
N ARG A 17 -32.87 -2.34 13.05
CA ARG A 17 -33.80 -2.00 11.96
C ARG A 17 -33.35 -2.62 10.64
N THR A 18 -34.32 -2.95 9.78
CA THR A 18 -34.09 -3.66 8.51
C THR A 18 -33.06 -2.98 7.62
N ASP A 19 -33.17 -1.66 7.44
CA ASP A 19 -32.25 -0.84 6.64
C ASP A 19 -30.80 -0.96 7.11
N LYS A 20 -30.59 -0.83 8.43
CA LYS A 20 -29.25 -0.96 9.01
C LYS A 20 -28.71 -2.39 8.91
N LEU A 21 -29.55 -3.40 9.15
CA LEU A 21 -29.14 -4.80 9.06
C LEU A 21 -28.75 -5.18 7.63
N VAL A 22 -29.55 -4.76 6.64
CA VAL A 22 -29.29 -5.03 5.22
C VAL A 22 -27.97 -4.40 4.79
N ASN A 23 -27.71 -3.14 5.14
CA ASN A 23 -26.45 -2.48 4.79
C ASN A 23 -25.23 -3.19 5.41
N ILE A 24 -25.30 -3.59 6.69
CA ILE A 24 -24.21 -4.34 7.33
C ILE A 24 -23.96 -5.67 6.62
N MET A 25 -25.02 -6.40 6.25
CA MET A 25 -24.90 -7.67 5.54
C MET A 25 -24.33 -7.50 4.14
N ILE A 26 -24.76 -6.46 3.40
CA ILE A 26 -24.23 -6.17 2.06
C ILE A 26 -22.74 -5.91 2.16
N ASN A 27 -22.31 -4.97 3.00
CA ASN A 27 -20.89 -4.62 3.13
C ASN A 27 -20.03 -5.82 3.54
N PHE A 28 -20.53 -6.64 4.47
CA PHE A 28 -19.84 -7.87 4.87
C PHE A 28 -19.70 -8.85 3.71
N LEU A 29 -20.80 -9.11 2.97
CA LEU A 29 -20.77 -10.04 1.84
C LEU A 29 -19.91 -9.52 0.70
N GLU A 30 -19.92 -8.21 0.43
CA GLU A 30 -19.06 -7.58 -0.57
C GLU A 30 -17.58 -7.74 -0.23
N GLU A 31 -17.20 -7.60 1.04
CA GLU A 31 -15.81 -7.78 1.48
C GLU A 31 -15.36 -9.25 1.49
N GLU A 32 -16.23 -10.16 1.93
CA GLU A 32 -15.92 -11.60 1.97
C GLU A 32 -15.89 -12.24 0.58
N LEU A 33 -16.71 -11.74 -0.36
CA LEU A 33 -16.82 -12.25 -1.73
C LEU A 33 -16.05 -11.41 -2.75
N ALA A 34 -15.26 -10.43 -2.29
CA ALA A 34 -14.45 -9.58 -3.13
C ALA A 34 -13.45 -10.38 -3.99
N GLU A 35 -13.23 -9.91 -5.21
CA GLU A 35 -12.14 -10.42 -6.05
C GLU A 35 -10.80 -10.22 -5.35
N GLU A 36 -9.98 -11.26 -5.27
CA GLU A 36 -8.70 -11.23 -4.56
C GLU A 36 -7.55 -11.80 -5.40
N THR A 37 -6.35 -11.28 -5.16
CA THR A 37 -5.10 -11.82 -5.69
C THR A 37 -4.00 -11.72 -4.64
N THR A 38 -2.99 -12.58 -4.74
CA THR A 38 -1.78 -12.48 -3.90
C THR A 38 -0.61 -12.05 -4.77
N LEU A 39 0.06 -10.97 -4.39
CA LEU A 39 1.25 -10.46 -5.08
C LEU A 39 2.48 -10.52 -4.16
N HIS A 40 3.65 -10.73 -4.76
CA HIS A 40 4.91 -10.68 -4.04
C HIS A 40 5.38 -9.23 -3.86
N GLY A 41 5.75 -8.85 -2.64
CA GLY A 41 6.19 -7.50 -2.31
C GLY A 41 6.07 -7.21 -0.83
N VAL A 42 6.20 -5.94 -0.46
CA VAL A 42 6.05 -5.48 0.93
C VAL A 42 5.06 -4.34 0.97
N CYS A 43 4.05 -4.44 1.83
CA CYS A 43 3.05 -3.40 2.02
C CYS A 43 3.24 -2.74 3.38
N LEU A 44 3.34 -1.41 3.36
CA LEU A 44 3.46 -0.59 4.57
C LEU A 44 2.47 0.57 4.54
N GLU A 45 2.14 1.10 5.71
CA GLU A 45 1.59 2.43 5.84
C GLU A 45 2.71 3.43 6.16
N VAL A 46 2.92 4.39 5.27
CA VAL A 46 3.94 5.44 5.38
C VAL A 46 3.25 6.80 5.47
N PHE A 47 3.31 7.44 6.63
CA PHE A 47 2.56 8.68 6.93
C PHE A 47 1.06 8.58 6.56
N GLY A 48 0.39 7.48 6.88
CA GLY A 48 -1.02 7.26 6.53
C GLY A 48 -1.27 6.78 5.10
N VAL A 49 -0.28 6.82 4.21
CA VAL A 49 -0.40 6.35 2.83
C VAL A 49 -0.10 4.86 2.76
N GLY A 50 -0.97 4.06 2.15
CA GLY A 50 -0.63 2.67 1.86
C GLY A 50 0.32 2.57 0.66
N VAL A 51 1.55 2.13 0.94
CA VAL A 51 2.62 1.97 -0.02
C VAL A 51 2.87 0.49 -0.25
N PHE A 52 2.69 0.04 -1.49
CA PHE A 52 3.05 -1.31 -1.92
C PHE A 52 4.38 -1.29 -2.68
N ILE A 53 5.42 -1.84 -2.06
CA ILE A 53 6.79 -1.92 -2.57
C ILE A 53 6.95 -3.22 -3.35
N ARG A 54 7.26 -3.10 -4.64
CA ARG A 54 7.61 -4.22 -5.53
C ARG A 54 9.05 -4.08 -5.99
N GLY A 55 9.54 -5.13 -6.63
CA GLY A 55 10.91 -5.19 -7.16
C GLY A 55 11.41 -6.62 -7.20
N LYS A 56 12.53 -6.85 -7.88
CA LYS A 56 13.16 -8.17 -7.99
C LYS A 56 13.49 -8.74 -6.60
N SER A 57 13.64 -10.06 -6.52
CA SER A 57 14.13 -10.69 -5.28
C SER A 57 15.52 -10.15 -4.95
N SER A 58 15.82 -9.93 -3.67
CA SER A 58 17.12 -9.42 -3.17
C SER A 58 17.44 -7.95 -3.47
N ILE A 59 16.51 -7.16 -4.02
CA ILE A 59 16.74 -5.73 -4.31
C ILE A 59 16.78 -4.86 -3.04
N GLY A 60 16.45 -5.42 -1.87
CA GLY A 60 16.41 -4.70 -0.60
C GLY A 60 15.01 -4.29 -0.13
N LYS A 61 13.93 -4.97 -0.58
CA LYS A 61 12.54 -4.61 -0.20
C LYS A 61 12.32 -4.69 1.31
N SER A 62 12.64 -5.84 1.91
CA SER A 62 12.41 -6.10 3.33
C SER A 62 13.38 -5.29 4.21
N GLU A 63 14.62 -5.06 3.78
CA GLU A 63 15.57 -4.18 4.46
C GLU A 63 15.12 -2.70 4.46
N THR A 64 14.61 -2.22 3.31
CA THR A 64 14.01 -0.87 3.20
C THR A 64 12.76 -0.76 4.09
N ALA A 65 11.92 -1.80 4.10
CA ALA A 65 10.74 -1.85 4.94
C ALA A 65 11.09 -1.83 6.43
N LEU A 66 12.11 -2.57 6.85
CA LEU A 66 12.59 -2.59 8.23
C LEU A 66 13.09 -1.20 8.67
N GLU A 67 13.82 -0.49 7.81
CA GLU A 67 14.24 0.88 8.11
C GLU A 67 13.04 1.84 8.22
N LEU A 68 12.02 1.69 7.35
CA LEU A 68 10.77 2.46 7.47
C LEU A 68 10.04 2.17 8.79
N ILE A 69 9.97 0.91 9.21
CA ILE A 69 9.37 0.52 10.50
C ILE A 69 10.14 1.16 11.65
N ASN A 70 11.47 1.15 11.60
CA ASN A 70 12.33 1.79 12.61
C ASN A 70 12.13 3.32 12.67
N ARG A 71 11.63 3.93 11.59
CA ARG A 71 11.23 5.36 11.53
C ARG A 71 9.78 5.62 11.97
N GLY A 72 9.06 4.61 12.42
CA GLY A 72 7.70 4.71 12.96
C GLY A 72 6.59 4.40 11.96
N HIS A 73 6.91 3.87 10.78
CA HIS A 73 5.91 3.41 9.81
C HIS A 73 5.42 2.01 10.16
N ARG A 74 4.30 1.59 9.55
CA ARG A 74 3.60 0.35 9.98
C ARG A 74 3.66 -0.72 8.91
N LEU A 75 4.10 -1.92 9.27
CA LEU A 75 4.05 -3.08 8.40
C LEU A 75 2.61 -3.59 8.26
N VAL A 76 2.18 -3.84 7.03
CA VAL A 76 0.93 -4.55 6.72
C VAL A 76 1.23 -6.00 6.37
N ALA A 77 2.17 -6.21 5.44
CA ALA A 77 2.54 -7.51 4.94
C ALA A 77 3.98 -7.49 4.37
N ASP A 78 4.71 -8.59 4.54
CA ASP A 78 6.02 -8.85 3.91
C ASP A 78 5.92 -10.15 3.10
N ASP A 79 6.70 -10.22 2.01
CA ASP A 79 6.73 -11.31 1.02
C ASP A 79 5.41 -11.55 0.27
N ALA A 80 4.35 -12.00 0.93
CA ALA A 80 3.05 -12.31 0.34
C ALA A 80 1.98 -11.30 0.77
N VAL A 81 1.51 -10.48 -0.17
CA VAL A 81 0.48 -9.48 0.06
C VAL A 81 -0.83 -9.94 -0.59
N ILE A 82 -1.84 -10.20 0.23
CA ILE A 82 -3.20 -10.48 -0.24
C ILE A 82 -3.87 -9.14 -0.52
N ILE A 83 -4.39 -8.98 -1.73
CA ILE A 83 -5.03 -7.76 -2.20
C ILE A 83 -6.45 -8.09 -2.61
N LYS A 84 -7.42 -7.44 -1.97
CA LYS A 84 -8.84 -7.53 -2.30
C LYS A 84 -9.32 -6.26 -2.97
N LYS A 85 -10.17 -6.42 -3.99
CA LYS A 85 -10.89 -5.31 -4.61
C LYS A 85 -12.23 -5.12 -3.88
N VAL A 86 -12.29 -4.07 -3.07
CA VAL A 86 -13.47 -3.73 -2.27
C VAL A 86 -13.97 -2.33 -2.62
N GLU A 87 -15.11 -1.93 -2.05
CA GLU A 87 -15.55 -0.53 -2.11
C GLU A 87 -14.46 0.39 -1.54
N GLY A 88 -14.08 1.42 -2.29
CA GLY A 88 -13.01 2.34 -1.91
C GLY A 88 -11.61 2.00 -2.45
N GLY A 89 -11.40 0.82 -3.06
CA GLY A 89 -10.20 0.52 -3.83
C GLY A 89 -9.59 -0.85 -3.53
N LEU A 90 -8.25 -0.90 -3.52
CA LEU A 90 -7.49 -2.13 -3.29
C LEU A 90 -7.07 -2.20 -1.83
N LYS A 91 -7.63 -3.14 -1.07
CA LYS A 91 -7.28 -3.36 0.33
C LYS A 91 -6.23 -4.47 0.43
N ALA A 92 -5.08 -4.17 1.02
CA ALA A 92 -3.99 -5.10 1.27
C ALA A 92 -4.03 -5.66 2.70
N THR A 93 -3.68 -6.93 2.84
CA THR A 93 -3.45 -7.62 4.11
C THR A 93 -2.41 -8.73 3.93
N CYS A 94 -2.10 -9.47 4.99
CA CYS A 94 -1.20 -10.61 4.98
C CYS A 94 -1.93 -11.94 5.26
N PRO A 95 -1.40 -13.07 4.76
CA PRO A 95 -1.80 -14.40 5.23
C PRO A 95 -1.68 -14.52 6.75
N GLU A 96 -2.57 -15.27 7.39
CA GLU A 96 -2.56 -15.45 8.84
C GLU A 96 -1.23 -16.06 9.34
N LEU A 97 -0.66 -16.98 8.57
CA LEU A 97 0.60 -17.66 8.92
C LEU A 97 1.81 -16.72 8.97
N THR A 98 1.87 -15.71 8.11
CA THR A 98 2.99 -14.76 8.00
C THR A 98 2.68 -13.42 8.67
N ARG A 99 1.58 -13.35 9.45
CA ARG A 99 1.13 -12.13 10.09
C ARG A 99 2.19 -11.55 11.02
N HIS A 100 2.54 -10.29 10.78
CA HIS A 100 3.57 -9.53 11.52
C HIS A 100 4.99 -10.08 11.39
N LEU A 101 5.20 -11.12 10.59
CA LEU A 101 6.51 -11.71 10.36
C LEU A 101 7.20 -11.02 9.19
N MET A 102 8.52 -10.93 9.26
CA MET A 102 9.38 -10.44 8.20
C MET A 102 10.63 -11.30 8.12
N GLU A 103 11.04 -11.70 6.91
CA GLU A 103 12.29 -12.43 6.71
C GLU A 103 13.42 -11.44 6.37
N ILE A 104 14.50 -11.48 7.16
CA ILE A 104 15.73 -10.73 6.86
C ILE A 104 16.87 -11.70 6.63
N ARG A 105 17.48 -11.63 5.44
CA ARG A 105 18.61 -12.49 5.11
C ARG A 105 19.80 -12.25 6.03
N GLY A 106 20.42 -13.35 6.47
CA GLY A 106 21.51 -13.32 7.44
C GLY A 106 21.06 -13.18 8.90
N ILE A 107 19.78 -12.91 9.17
CA ILE A 107 19.21 -12.83 10.51
C ILE A 107 18.17 -13.94 10.74
N GLY A 108 17.23 -14.11 9.80
CA GLY A 108 16.12 -15.05 9.88
C GLY A 108 14.76 -14.37 9.93
N ILE A 109 13.75 -15.09 10.42
CA ILE A 109 12.37 -14.58 10.57
C ILE A 109 12.28 -13.75 11.85
N LEU A 110 11.74 -12.54 11.72
CA LEU A 110 11.53 -11.58 12.79
C LEU A 110 10.04 -11.38 13.04
N ASP A 111 9.65 -11.26 14.31
CA ASP A 111 8.32 -10.80 14.69
C ASP A 111 8.37 -9.29 14.95
N ILE A 112 7.80 -8.53 14.00
CA ILE A 112 7.84 -7.07 14.03
C ILE A 112 7.01 -6.50 15.19
N GLN A 113 5.88 -7.13 15.52
CA GLN A 113 5.03 -6.67 16.61
C GLN A 113 5.74 -6.80 17.96
N HIS A 114 6.48 -7.88 18.19
CA HIS A 114 7.22 -8.08 19.44
C HIS A 114 8.47 -7.19 19.53
N LEU A 115 9.15 -6.94 18.40
CA LEU A 115 10.37 -6.12 18.38
C LEU A 115 10.10 -4.62 18.47
N PHE A 116 9.07 -4.12 17.76
CA PHE A 116 8.79 -2.68 17.61
C PHE A 116 7.46 -2.24 18.25
N GLY A 117 6.70 -3.19 18.82
CA GLY A 117 5.44 -2.94 19.52
C GLY A 117 4.23 -2.86 18.58
N VAL A 118 3.04 -2.82 19.18
CA VAL A 118 1.74 -2.82 18.44
C VAL A 118 1.57 -1.62 17.50
N GLY A 119 2.30 -0.53 17.73
CA GLY A 119 2.28 0.66 16.87
C GLY A 119 2.99 0.48 15.53
N SER A 120 3.78 -0.59 15.36
CA SER A 120 4.57 -0.89 14.16
C SER A 120 3.85 -1.78 13.14
N ILE A 121 2.64 -2.25 13.45
CA ILE A 121 1.88 -3.16 12.60
C ILE A 121 0.51 -2.56 12.22
N ARG A 122 -0.05 -3.07 11.14
CA ARG A 122 -1.38 -2.75 10.63
C ARG A 122 -2.00 -4.01 10.04
N ILE A 123 -3.25 -4.31 10.38
CA ILE A 123 -3.92 -5.53 9.91
C ILE A 123 -4.24 -5.43 8.41
N GLU A 124 -4.69 -4.25 7.99
CA GLU A 124 -5.09 -3.96 6.63
C GLU A 124 -4.82 -2.49 6.28
N GLN A 125 -4.62 -2.22 4.99
CA GLN A 125 -4.42 -0.87 4.47
C GLN A 125 -4.80 -0.80 2.99
N PHE A 126 -5.40 0.31 2.55
CA PHE A 126 -5.63 0.54 1.13
C PHE A 126 -4.32 0.85 0.39
N ILE A 127 -4.07 0.23 -0.76
CA ILE A 127 -2.92 0.54 -1.61
C ILE A 127 -3.24 1.81 -2.40
N GLU A 128 -2.50 2.87 -2.11
CA GLU A 128 -2.66 4.19 -2.71
C GLU A 128 -1.49 4.55 -3.63
N LEU A 129 -0.31 4.01 -3.34
CA LEU A 129 0.92 4.23 -4.09
C LEU A 129 1.67 2.91 -4.27
N VAL A 130 2.10 2.62 -5.48
CA VAL A 130 3.03 1.53 -5.78
C VAL A 130 4.44 2.09 -5.97
N VAL A 131 5.41 1.48 -5.31
CA VAL A 131 6.84 1.80 -5.46
C VAL A 131 7.53 0.60 -6.08
N ASP A 132 8.06 0.76 -7.29
CA ASP A 132 8.88 -0.26 -7.94
C ASP A 132 10.35 0.03 -7.69
N LEU A 133 10.99 -0.84 -6.91
CA LEU A 133 12.44 -0.83 -6.74
C LEU A 133 13.11 -1.51 -7.92
N GLU A 134 14.00 -0.79 -8.57
CA GLU A 134 14.80 -1.27 -9.70
C GLU A 134 16.29 -1.12 -9.38
N GLU A 135 17.13 -1.96 -9.99
CA GLU A 135 18.58 -1.74 -9.93
C GLU A 135 18.92 -0.47 -10.72
N TRP A 136 19.86 0.32 -10.20
CA TRP A 136 20.35 1.47 -10.93
C TRP A 136 20.93 1.05 -12.28
N ASP A 137 20.51 1.74 -13.34
CA ASP A 137 20.97 1.53 -14.71
C ASP A 137 21.48 2.87 -15.24
N ASP A 138 22.78 2.93 -15.58
CA ASP A 138 23.42 4.13 -16.11
C ASP A 138 22.88 4.53 -17.49
N ASN A 139 22.19 3.62 -18.19
CA ASN A 139 21.63 3.87 -19.52
C ASN A 139 20.16 4.31 -19.48
N LYS A 140 19.50 4.25 -18.31
CA LYS A 140 18.11 4.65 -18.14
C LYS A 140 18.05 6.07 -17.61
N GLU A 141 17.39 6.97 -18.34
CA GLU A 141 17.07 8.29 -17.80
C GLU A 141 15.93 8.17 -16.79
N TYR A 142 16.25 8.39 -15.52
CA TYR A 142 15.25 8.53 -14.46
C TYR A 142 14.65 9.94 -14.52
N ASP A 143 13.31 10.04 -14.51
CA ASP A 143 12.62 11.32 -14.58
C ASP A 143 13.05 12.23 -13.41
N ARG A 144 13.61 13.39 -13.77
CA ARG A 144 14.14 14.40 -12.83
C ARG A 144 13.12 15.47 -12.50
N ILE A 145 12.04 15.57 -13.27
CA ILE A 145 11.08 16.69 -13.27
C ILE A 145 9.69 16.22 -12.81
N GLY A 146 9.41 14.91 -12.88
CA GLY A 146 8.14 14.32 -12.43
C GLY A 146 7.00 14.69 -13.37
N LYS A 147 7.28 14.68 -14.68
CA LYS A 147 6.37 15.19 -15.72
C LYS A 147 5.23 14.23 -16.03
N ASP A 148 5.50 12.92 -15.96
CA ASP A 148 4.51 11.89 -16.33
C ASP A 148 4.06 11.12 -15.08
N GLU A 149 2.75 11.07 -14.87
CA GLU A 149 2.17 10.22 -13.83
C GLU A 149 2.08 8.79 -14.35
N GLU A 150 2.96 7.94 -13.86
CA GLU A 150 2.91 6.51 -14.14
C GLU A 150 1.86 5.83 -13.27
N TYR A 151 1.20 4.81 -13.84
CA TYR A 151 0.25 3.97 -13.14
C TYR A 151 0.57 2.50 -13.39
N THR A 152 0.22 1.65 -12.42
CA THR A 152 0.11 0.19 -12.61
C THR A 152 -1.33 -0.21 -12.41
N GLU A 153 -1.72 -1.36 -12.98
CA GLU A 153 -3.04 -1.93 -12.76
C GLU A 153 -2.96 -3.15 -11.85
N ILE A 154 -3.87 -3.23 -10.87
CA ILE A 154 -4.04 -4.39 -9.98
C ILE A 154 -5.55 -4.63 -9.86
N LEU A 155 -6.03 -5.84 -10.18
CA LEU A 155 -7.46 -6.20 -10.22
C LEU A 155 -8.34 -5.20 -11.01
N GLY A 156 -7.82 -4.67 -12.12
CA GLY A 156 -8.53 -3.68 -12.95
C GLY A 156 -8.53 -2.25 -12.41
N ILE A 157 -7.85 -1.97 -11.29
CA ILE A 157 -7.74 -0.64 -10.68
C ILE A 157 -6.37 -0.05 -10.99
N LYS A 158 -6.36 1.17 -11.54
CA LYS A 158 -5.14 1.95 -11.76
C LYS A 158 -4.67 2.58 -10.46
N VAL A 159 -3.42 2.30 -10.09
CA VAL A 159 -2.76 2.85 -8.91
C VAL A 159 -1.53 3.65 -9.35
N PRO A 160 -1.33 4.87 -8.85
CA PRO A 160 -0.11 5.63 -9.10
C PRO A 160 1.14 4.82 -8.75
N LYS A 161 2.15 4.93 -9.60
CA LYS A 161 3.39 4.18 -9.51
C LYS A 161 4.58 5.11 -9.58
N VAL A 162 5.59 4.86 -8.76
CA VAL A 162 6.89 5.52 -8.82
C VAL A 162 7.99 4.46 -8.89
N ILE A 163 8.94 4.66 -9.79
CA ILE A 163 10.13 3.81 -9.90
C ILE A 163 11.27 4.46 -9.10
N ILE A 164 11.85 3.72 -8.15
CA ILE A 164 12.97 4.18 -7.34
C ILE A 164 14.18 3.29 -7.61
N PRO A 165 15.27 3.82 -8.19
CA PRO A 165 16.46 3.03 -8.42
C PRO A 165 17.28 2.89 -7.13
N VAL A 166 17.70 1.66 -6.86
CA VAL A 166 18.50 1.26 -5.71
C VAL A 166 19.98 1.21 -6.09
N ARG A 167 20.82 1.88 -5.30
CA ARG A 167 22.29 1.87 -5.41
C ARG A 167 22.91 2.06 -4.02
N PRO A 168 24.07 1.45 -3.74
CA PRO A 168 24.79 1.71 -2.49
C PRO A 168 24.97 3.21 -2.24
N GLY A 169 24.73 3.64 -0.99
CA GLY A 169 24.81 5.04 -0.57
C GLY A 169 23.54 5.86 -0.76
N ARG A 170 22.50 5.37 -1.46
CA ARG A 170 21.16 5.99 -1.42
C ARG A 170 20.34 5.42 -0.27
N ASN A 171 19.64 6.30 0.43
CA ASN A 171 18.68 5.91 1.44
C ASN A 171 17.29 5.73 0.79
N THR A 172 16.99 4.52 0.33
CA THR A 172 15.74 4.18 -0.36
C THR A 172 14.52 4.51 0.51
N SER A 173 14.59 4.20 1.80
CA SER A 173 13.55 4.45 2.80
C SER A 173 13.14 5.93 2.85
N ALA A 174 14.12 6.83 2.89
CA ALA A 174 13.89 8.28 2.84
C ALA A 174 13.24 8.73 1.52
N ILE A 175 13.60 8.10 0.40
CA ILE A 175 13.00 8.43 -0.90
C ILE A 175 11.54 7.96 -0.94
N ILE A 176 11.23 6.79 -0.39
CA ILE A 176 9.85 6.30 -0.24
C ILE A 176 9.01 7.24 0.63
N GLU A 177 9.56 7.72 1.75
CA GLU A 177 8.91 8.73 2.59
C GLU A 177 8.59 10.02 1.81
N ILE A 178 9.52 10.48 0.97
CA ILE A 178 9.31 11.64 0.11
C ILE A 178 8.26 11.34 -0.96
N ALA A 179 8.25 10.14 -1.55
CA ALA A 179 7.25 9.73 -2.53
C ALA A 179 5.84 9.72 -1.91
N ALA A 180 5.67 9.17 -0.70
CA ALA A 180 4.41 9.19 0.04
C ALA A 180 3.95 10.62 0.37
N LYS A 181 4.87 11.49 0.81
CA LYS A 181 4.57 12.91 1.05
C LYS A 181 4.16 13.64 -0.23
N ASN A 182 4.86 13.41 -1.34
CA ASN A 182 4.55 13.99 -2.64
C ASN A 182 3.18 13.52 -3.15
N TYR A 183 2.85 12.24 -2.98
CA TYR A 183 1.53 11.70 -3.27
C TYR A 183 0.43 12.43 -2.48
N ARG A 184 0.60 12.58 -1.15
CA ARG A 184 -0.34 13.36 -0.33
C ARG A 184 -0.43 14.83 -0.77
N GLN A 185 0.68 15.43 -1.14
CA GLN A 185 0.72 16.81 -1.61
C GLN A 185 -0.13 17.00 -2.89
N LYS A 186 -0.02 16.07 -3.85
CA LYS A 186 -0.84 16.04 -5.05
C LYS A 186 -2.32 15.86 -4.74
N LEU A 187 -2.68 14.96 -3.82
CA LEU A 187 -4.07 14.78 -3.37
C LEU A 187 -4.68 16.05 -2.77
N LEU A 188 -3.87 16.87 -2.11
CA LEU A 188 -4.28 18.17 -1.55
C LEU A 188 -4.33 19.30 -2.60
N GLY A 189 -4.17 18.98 -3.90
CA GLY A 189 -4.23 19.95 -4.99
C GLY A 189 -2.96 20.79 -5.16
N PHE A 190 -1.88 20.47 -4.44
CA PHE A 190 -0.60 21.14 -4.61
C PHE A 190 0.26 20.35 -5.60
N ASN A 191 0.38 20.84 -6.83
CA ASN A 191 1.35 20.31 -7.78
C ASN A 191 2.62 21.21 -7.80
N PRO A 192 3.76 20.74 -7.24
CA PRO A 192 5.00 21.51 -7.23
C PRO A 192 5.48 21.90 -8.63
N LEU A 193 5.23 21.04 -9.63
CA LEU A 193 5.63 21.27 -11.01
C LEU A 193 4.80 22.39 -11.64
N GLU A 194 3.49 22.46 -11.38
CA GLU A 194 2.66 23.59 -11.83
C GLU A 194 3.09 24.89 -11.15
N SER A 195 3.38 24.83 -9.85
CA SER A 195 3.86 26.00 -9.09
C SER A 195 5.21 26.50 -9.61
N TYR A 196 6.11 25.58 -9.95
CA TYR A 196 7.40 25.88 -10.56
C TYR A 196 7.23 26.46 -11.97
N ASN A 197 6.44 25.82 -12.84
CA ASN A 197 6.16 26.29 -14.19
C ASN A 197 5.51 27.68 -14.19
N LYS A 198 4.61 27.96 -13.24
CA LYS A 198 4.00 29.28 -13.06
C LYS A 198 5.04 30.33 -12.66
N LYS A 199 5.93 30.02 -11.71
CA LYS A 199 7.04 30.91 -11.32
C LYS A 199 8.02 31.14 -12.47
N PHE A 200 8.36 30.10 -13.22
CA PHE A 200 9.28 30.16 -14.35
C PHE A 200 8.73 31.00 -15.50
N ARG A 201 7.44 30.81 -15.88
CA ARG A 201 6.76 31.66 -16.87
C ARG A 201 6.70 33.13 -16.44
N ASN A 202 6.44 33.40 -15.16
CA ASN A 202 6.42 34.77 -14.63
C ASN A 202 7.81 35.43 -14.63
N LEU A 203 8.88 34.64 -14.56
CA LEU A 203 10.26 35.14 -14.67
C LEU A 203 10.62 35.49 -16.11
N ILE A 204 10.20 34.66 -17.08
CA ILE A 204 10.41 34.89 -18.51
C ILE A 204 9.60 36.10 -19.01
N GLN A 205 8.38 36.33 -18.50
CA GLN A 205 7.57 37.50 -18.88
C GLN A 205 8.06 38.84 -18.29
N LYS A 206 9.03 38.82 -17.36
CA LYS A 206 9.62 40.02 -16.75
C LYS A 206 10.96 40.44 -17.37
N GLN A 207 11.43 39.73 -18.39
CA GLN A 207 12.56 40.12 -19.25
C GLN A 207 12.03 40.62 -20.59
#